data_AF-A0A5J4PB18-F1
#
_entry.id   AF-A0A5J4PB18-F1
#
_cell.length_a   1.000
_cell.length_b   1.000
_cell.length_c   1.000
_cell.angle_alpha   90.00
_cell.angle_beta   90.00
_cell.angle_gamma   90.00
#
_symmetry.space_group_name_H-M   'P 1'
#
loop_
_entity.id
_entity.type
_entity.pdbx_description
1 polymer ?
#
loop_
_entity_poly.entity_id
_entity_poly.type
_entity_poly.pdbx_seq_one_letter_code
_entity_poly.pdbx_strand_id
1 'polypeptide(L)' 'QAAYKETGMQAVSYTTGVPAMIGALLFLKGEWTCPGVNNVEEFNPDPFMDQLNKQGLPWHEIFDKDLEI' A
#
# COMPACT_ATOMS: atom_id res chain seq x y z
N GLN A 1 -14.03 -10.06 -6.38
CA GLN A 1 -15.19 -10.00 -5.45
C GLN A 1 -14.77 -9.85 -3.97
N ALA A 2 -13.55 -10.18 -3.56
CA ALA A 2 -13.11 -10.06 -2.16
C ALA A 2 -13.36 -8.66 -1.57
N ALA A 3 -12.92 -7.59 -2.25
CA ALA A 3 -13.15 -6.20 -1.82
C ALA A 3 -14.62 -5.86 -1.53
N TYR A 4 -15.56 -6.31 -2.38
CA TYR A 4 -16.99 -6.07 -2.19
C TYR A 4 -17.56 -6.85 -1.01
N LYS A 5 -17.11 -8.10 -0.80
CA LYS A 5 -17.55 -8.91 0.34
C LYS A 5 -17.05 -8.36 1.67
N GLU A 6 -15.88 -7.74 1.68
CA GLU A 6 -15.25 -7.19 2.88
C GLU A 6 -15.78 -5.79 3.23
N THR A 7 -15.87 -4.89 2.24
CA THR A 7 -16.12 -3.46 2.47
C THR A 7 -17.36 -2.91 1.77
N GLY A 8 -18.04 -3.72 0.95
CA GLY A 8 -19.12 -3.25 0.09
C GLY A 8 -18.65 -2.43 -1.12
N MET A 9 -17.33 -2.27 -1.31
CA MET A 9 -16.76 -1.43 -2.35
C MET A 9 -16.11 -2.24 -3.49
N GLN A 10 -16.05 -1.62 -4.66
CA GLN A 10 -15.36 -2.16 -5.82
C GLN A 10 -13.83 -2.03 -5.72
N ALA A 11 -13.10 -2.80 -6.52
CA ALA A 11 -11.65 -2.96 -6.39
C ALA A 11 -10.85 -1.65 -6.51
N VAL A 12 -11.18 -0.74 -7.42
CA VAL A 12 -10.49 0.55 -7.62
C VAL A 12 -10.59 1.43 -6.36
N SER A 13 -11.74 1.44 -5.69
CA SER A 13 -11.91 2.18 -4.43
C SER A 13 -11.12 1.51 -3.31
N TYR A 14 -11.13 0.18 -3.26
CA TYR A 14 -10.40 -0.60 -2.27
C TYR A 14 -8.88 -0.44 -2.40
N THR A 15 -8.33 -0.55 -3.62
CA THR A 15 -6.90 -0.37 -3.90
C THR A 15 -6.42 1.05 -3.68
N THR A 16 -7.32 2.04 -3.60
CA THR A 16 -6.97 3.43 -3.26
C THR A 16 -7.12 3.70 -1.76
N GLY A 17 -8.20 3.19 -1.15
CA GLY A 17 -8.51 3.42 0.26
C GLY A 17 -7.56 2.71 1.21
N VAL A 18 -7.14 1.47 0.89
CA VAL A 18 -6.22 0.71 1.74
C VAL A 18 -4.85 1.40 1.86
N PRO A 19 -4.18 1.82 0.77
CA PRO A 19 -2.95 2.63 0.84
C PRO A 19 -3.10 3.93 1.64
N ALA A 20 -4.22 4.65 1.48
CA ALA A 20 -4.48 5.88 2.22
C ALA A 20 -4.55 5.61 3.74
N MET A 21 -5.20 4.53 4.15
CA MET A 21 -5.26 4.11 5.55
C MET A 21 -3.88 3.70 6.08
N ILE A 22 -3.09 2.94 5.31
CA ILE A 22 -1.74 2.53 5.71
C ILE A 22 -0.83 3.76 5.90
N GLY A 23 -0.87 4.73 4.97
CA GLY A 23 -0.10 5.98 5.11
C GLY A 23 -0.45 6.73 6.39
N ALA A 24 -1.75 6.85 6.70
CA ALA A 24 -2.20 7.45 7.96
C ALA A 24 -1.74 6.66 9.20
N LEU A 25 -1.75 5.32 9.13
CA LEU A 25 -1.26 4.45 10.20
C LEU A 25 0.23 4.67 10.49
N LEU A 26 1.07 4.71 9.44
CA LEU A 26 2.52 4.90 9.58
C LEU A 26 2.86 6.31 10.07
N PHE A 27 2.08 7.31 9.65
CA PHE A 27 2.18 8.67 10.19
C PHE A 27 1.86 8.71 11.69
N LEU A 28 0.74 8.11 12.12
CA LEU A 28 0.36 8.08 13.54
C LEU A 28 1.32 7.28 14.42
N LYS A 29 2.04 6.30 13.87
CA LYS A 29 3.09 5.56 14.57
C LYS A 29 4.43 6.29 14.67
N GLY A 30 4.62 7.39 13.93
CA GLY A 30 5.90 8.08 13.86
C GLY A 30 6.92 7.46 12.90
N GLU A 31 6.52 6.43 12.12
CA GLU A 31 7.43 5.76 11.18
C GLU A 31 7.60 6.58 9.89
N TRP A 32 6.53 7.21 9.43
CA TRP A 32 6.51 8.13 8.29
C TRP A 32 6.29 9.56 8.75
N THR A 33 7.19 10.08 9.57
CA THR A 33 7.13 11.47 10.05
C THR A 33 8.40 12.22 9.69
N CYS A 34 8.25 13.28 8.90
CA CYS A 34 9.30 14.20 8.52
C CYS A 34 8.71 15.63 8.43
N PRO A 35 9.43 16.69 8.82
CA PRO A 35 8.98 18.06 8.58
C PRO A 35 8.95 18.39 7.09
N GLY A 36 7.81 18.94 6.62
CA GLY A 36 7.66 19.41 5.24
C GLY A 36 6.55 18.69 4.49
N VAL A 37 6.67 18.68 3.16
CA VAL A 37 5.79 17.94 2.24
C VAL A 37 6.65 16.88 1.57
N ASN A 38 6.26 15.62 1.68
CA ASN A 38 7.02 14.48 1.19
C ASN A 38 6.14 13.59 0.32
N ASN A 39 6.75 12.97 -0.68
CA ASN A 39 6.18 11.91 -1.48
C ASN A 39 6.46 10.54 -0.83
N VAL A 40 5.75 9.53 -1.31
CA VAL A 40 5.73 8.18 -0.70
C VAL A 40 7.11 7.50 -0.81
N GLU A 41 7.79 7.71 -1.92
CA GLU A 41 9.13 7.20 -2.24
C GLU A 41 10.25 7.81 -1.38
N GLU A 42 9.97 8.88 -0.63
CA GLU A 42 10.94 9.51 0.28
C GLU A 42 11.05 8.79 1.63
N PHE A 43 10.13 7.87 1.94
CA PHE A 43 10.10 7.13 3.19
C PHE A 43 10.63 5.70 3.03
N ASN A 44 11.00 5.06 4.15
CA ASN A 44 11.30 3.63 4.16
C ASN A 44 10.05 2.84 3.70
N PRO A 45 10.12 2.08 2.59
CA PRO A 45 8.97 1.35 2.07
C PRO A 45 8.64 0.09 2.89
N ASP A 46 9.60 -0.48 3.64
CA ASP A 46 9.42 -1.79 4.29
C ASP A 46 8.16 -1.88 5.15
N PRO A 47 7.87 -0.93 6.07
CA PRO A 47 6.67 -1.00 6.91
C PRO A 47 5.37 -0.88 6.12
N PHE A 48 5.40 -0.17 5.00
CA PHE A 48 4.25 0.00 4.13
C PHE A 48 3.97 -1.29 3.33
N MET A 49 5.00 -1.89 2.76
CA MET A 49 4.93 -3.15 2.02
C MET A 49 4.47 -4.30 2.91
N ASP A 50 4.89 -4.29 4.19
CA ASP A 50 4.40 -5.22 5.20
C ASP A 50 2.91 -5.04 5.51
N GLN A 51 2.43 -3.80 5.59
CA GLN A 51 1.02 -3.53 5.84
C GLN A 51 0.15 -3.87 4.63
N LEU A 52 0.61 -3.66 3.40
CA LEU A 52 -0.14 -4.05 2.20
C LEU A 52 -0.56 -5.53 2.24
N ASN A 53 0.38 -6.42 2.57
CA ASN A 53 0.11 -7.85 2.72
C ASN A 53 -0.92 -8.15 3.83
N LYS A 54 -0.89 -7.40 4.93
CA LYS A 54 -1.78 -7.59 6.09
C LYS A 54 -3.18 -7.02 5.87
N GLN A 55 -3.30 -5.94 5.11
CA GLN A 55 -4.53 -5.16 4.91
C GLN A 55 -5.27 -5.53 3.61
N GLY A 56 -4.99 -6.72 3.05
CA GLY A 56 -5.76 -7.29 1.94
C GLY A 56 -5.22 -6.97 0.54
N LEU A 57 -4.03 -6.37 0.42
CA LEU A 57 -3.35 -6.10 -0.85
C LEU A 57 -2.00 -6.84 -0.94
N PRO A 58 -2.01 -8.18 -1.07
CA PRO A 58 -0.77 -8.91 -1.25
C PRO A 58 -0.07 -8.51 -2.56
N TRP A 59 1.25 -8.36 -2.50
CA TRP A 59 2.08 -8.03 -3.66
C TRP A 59 3.03 -9.17 -3.99
N HIS A 60 3.47 -9.21 -5.25
CA HIS A 60 4.36 -10.23 -5.78
C HIS A 60 5.39 -9.60 -6.71
N GLU A 61 6.64 -10.02 -6.58
CA GLU A 61 7.73 -9.66 -7.49
C GLU A 61 8.04 -10.82 -8.43
N ILE A 62 8.34 -10.49 -9.68
CA ILE A 62 8.80 -11.45 -10.69
C ILE A 62 10.17 -10.99 -11.15
N PHE A 63 11.17 -11.81 -10.93
CA PHE A 63 12.55 -11.55 -11.35
C PHE A 63 12.81 -12.12 -12.74
N ASP A 64 13.67 -11.45 -13.50
CA ASP A 64 14.19 -11.92 -14.79
C ASP A 64 13.12 -12.32 -15.82
N LYS A 65 11.94 -11.68 -15.74
CA LYS A 65 10.89 -11.88 -16.73
C LYS A 65 11.30 -11.23 -18.04
N ASP A 66 11.29 -12.00 -19.12
CA ASP A 66 11.44 -11.46 -20.46
C ASP A 66 10.25 -10.52 -20.76
N LEU A 67 10.57 -9.25 -21.00
CA LEU A 67 9.59 -8.18 -21.27
C LEU A 67 9.39 -7.94 -22.76
N GLU A 68 10.23 -8.53 -23.61
CA GLU A 68 10.16 -8.38 -25.05
C GLU A 68 9.27 -9.49 -25.63
N ILE A 69 8.05 -9.10 -26.06
CA ILE A 69 7.14 -9.90 -26.89
C ILE A 69 6.84 -9.08 -28.16
#